data_AF-A0A1H1VG73-F1
#
_entry.id   AF-A0A1H1VG73-F1
#
_cell.length_a   1.000
_cell.length_b   1.000
_cell.length_c   1.000
_cell.angle_alpha   90.00
_cell.angle_beta   90.00
_cell.angle_gamma   90.00
#
_symmetry.space_group_name_H-M   'P 1'
#
loop_
_entity.id
_entity.type
_entity.pdbx_description
1 polymer ?
#
loop_
_entity_poly.entity_id
_entity_poly.type
_entity_poly.pdbx_seq_one_letter_code
_entity_poly.pdbx_strand_id
1 'polypeptide(L)'
;MSELRLAWAQRGQHFEVKPGDLVRVALWGNGTTGFSWSPALPPGSVLEEVTESQLAAQDPAGSGPPRVLGSGSLTEYTFRATRPGKADLVLRYWRGVEAAEDVIYQTVITVRNP
;
A
#
# COMPACT_ATOMS: atom_id res chain seq x y z
N MET A 1 19.03 -4.72 5.62
CA MET A 1 17.68 -4.96 5.09
C MET A 1 16.73 -4.57 6.19
N SER A 2 16.08 -3.43 6.00
CA SER A 2 15.11 -2.85 6.93
C SER A 2 13.71 -2.89 6.33
N GLU A 3 12.71 -2.62 7.16
CA GLU A 3 11.30 -2.65 6.79
C GLU A 3 10.63 -1.33 7.14
N LEU A 4 9.96 -0.73 6.16
CA LEU A 4 9.08 0.41 6.31
C LEU A 4 7.63 -0.08 6.30
N ARG A 5 6.90 0.15 7.40
CA ARG A 5 5.49 -0.21 7.53
C ARG A 5 4.63 1.03 7.35
N LEU A 6 3.70 0.96 6.41
CA LEU A 6 2.79 2.03 6.05
C LEU A 6 1.35 1.57 6.21
N ALA A 7 0.52 2.45 6.72
CA ALA A 7 -0.92 2.30 6.82
C ALA A 7 -1.59 3.56 6.26
N TRP A 8 -2.92 3.62 6.35
CA TRP A 8 -3.70 4.75 5.83
C TRP A 8 -3.18 6.12 6.30
N ALA A 9 -2.72 6.24 7.55
CA ALA A 9 -2.23 7.47 8.13
C ALA A 9 -1.00 8.06 7.40
N GLN A 10 -0.25 7.24 6.67
CA GLN A 10 0.94 7.63 5.91
C GLN A 10 0.64 8.14 4.49
N ARG A 11 -0.64 8.17 4.10
CA ARG A 11 -1.11 8.80 2.86
C ARG A 11 -0.56 10.21 2.70
N GLY A 12 -0.07 10.52 1.50
CA GLY A 12 0.47 11.83 1.10
C GLY A 12 1.84 12.15 1.68
N GLN A 13 2.42 11.27 2.51
CA GLN A 13 3.74 11.47 3.08
C GLN A 13 4.85 10.99 2.15
N HIS A 14 6.08 11.38 2.46
CA HIS A 14 7.30 10.97 1.75
C HIS A 14 8.19 10.15 2.67
N PHE A 15 8.73 9.04 2.17
CA PHE A 15 9.61 8.16 2.91
C PHE A 15 10.86 7.82 2.13
N GLU A 16 11.88 7.39 2.87
CA GLU A 16 13.19 7.09 2.33
C GLU A 16 13.64 5.71 2.77
N VAL A 17 14.15 4.96 1.81
CA VAL A 17 14.60 3.58 1.98
C VAL A 17 15.89 3.35 1.22
N LYS A 18 16.56 2.23 1.47
CA LYS A 18 17.75 1.80 0.73
C LYS A 18 17.41 0.64 -0.22
N PRO A 19 18.21 0.40 -1.27
CA PRO A 19 18.09 -0.80 -2.09
C PRO A 19 18.11 -2.06 -1.21
N GLY A 20 17.15 -2.95 -1.43
CA GLY A 20 16.95 -4.17 -0.67
C GLY A 20 15.97 -4.05 0.49
N ASP A 21 15.58 -2.84 0.92
CA ASP A 21 14.57 -2.66 1.96
C ASP A 21 13.16 -3.04 1.47
N LEU A 22 12.31 -3.41 2.43
CA LEU A 22 10.91 -3.74 2.18
C LEU A 22 10.00 -2.58 2.58
N VAL A 23 9.02 -2.29 1.74
CA VAL A 23 7.92 -1.36 2.01
C VAL A 23 6.64 -2.19 2.10
N ARG A 24 6.05 -2.28 3.29
CA ARG A 24 4.77 -2.95 3.52
C ARG A 24 3.67 -1.93 3.66
N VAL A 25 2.61 -2.08 2.87
CA VAL A 25 1.42 -1.23 2.94
C VAL A 25 0.24 -2.08 3.38
N ALA A 26 -0.30 -1.81 4.56
CA ALA A 26 -1.47 -2.48 5.10
C ALA A 26 -2.68 -1.54 5.06
N LEU A 27 -3.69 -1.87 4.25
CA LEU A 27 -4.88 -1.05 4.05
C LEU A 27 -6.14 -1.84 4.39
N TRP A 28 -7.02 -1.18 5.15
CA TRP A 28 -8.36 -1.69 5.41
C TRP A 28 -9.23 -1.61 4.15
N GLY A 29 -10.00 -2.66 3.90
CA GLY A 29 -11.03 -2.73 2.87
C GLY A 29 -12.32 -3.34 3.41
N ASN A 30 -13.37 -3.29 2.61
CA ASN A 30 -14.66 -3.92 2.90
C ASN A 30 -14.88 -5.15 2.01
N GLY A 31 -14.52 -6.33 2.50
CA GLY A 31 -14.65 -7.59 1.76
C GLY A 31 -16.10 -7.95 1.34
N THR A 32 -17.12 -7.30 1.90
CA THR A 32 -18.53 -7.55 1.55
C THR A 32 -19.01 -6.78 0.32
N THR A 33 -18.25 -5.78 -0.14
CA THR A 33 -18.67 -4.87 -1.22
C THR A 33 -18.16 -5.26 -2.60
N GLY A 34 -17.20 -6.20 -2.64
CA GLY A 34 -16.48 -6.59 -3.86
C GLY A 34 -15.37 -5.64 -4.28
N PHE A 35 -15.09 -4.58 -3.50
CA PHE A 35 -13.95 -3.69 -3.76
C PHE A 35 -12.68 -4.22 -3.10
N SER A 36 -11.56 -4.17 -3.83
CA SER A 36 -10.23 -4.53 -3.35
C SER A 36 -9.21 -3.44 -3.67
N TRP A 37 -8.12 -3.43 -2.91
CA TRP A 37 -6.96 -2.63 -3.26
C TRP A 37 -6.25 -3.25 -4.47
N SER A 38 -5.56 -2.42 -5.25
CA SER A 38 -4.72 -2.86 -6.35
C SER A 38 -3.56 -1.88 -6.54
N PRO A 39 -2.30 -2.36 -6.55
CA PRO A 39 -1.14 -1.51 -6.83
C PRO A 39 -1.14 -1.01 -8.27
N ALA A 40 -0.82 0.26 -8.47
CA ALA A 40 -0.72 0.90 -9.77
C ALA A 40 0.72 1.39 -10.01
N LEU A 41 1.69 0.46 -10.01
CA LEU A 41 3.09 0.78 -10.26
C LEU A 41 3.36 0.95 -11.77
N PRO A 42 4.06 2.02 -12.20
CA PRO A 42 4.44 2.18 -13.60
C PRO A 42 5.54 1.18 -14.00
N PRO A 43 5.61 0.78 -15.29
CA PRO A 43 6.73 -0.01 -15.80
C PRO A 43 8.08 0.63 -15.48
N GLY A 44 9.03 -0.17 -15.01
CA GLY A 44 10.38 0.31 -14.64
C GLY A 44 10.46 1.06 -13.32
N SER A 45 9.41 1.00 -12.48
CA SER A 45 9.42 1.49 -11.09
C SER A 45 10.67 1.05 -10.30
N VAL A 46 11.11 1.88 -9.36
CA VAL A 46 12.17 1.52 -8.39
C VAL A 46 11.68 0.63 -7.25
N LEU A 47 10.37 0.34 -7.24
CA LEU A 47 9.72 -0.61 -6.37
C LEU A 47 9.25 -1.81 -7.19
N GLU A 48 9.50 -3.01 -6.69
CA GLU A 48 9.02 -4.28 -7.24
C GLU A 48 8.03 -4.89 -6.26
N GLU A 49 6.84 -5.27 -6.72
CA GLU A 49 5.89 -6.00 -5.89
C GLU A 49 6.38 -7.43 -5.65
N VAL A 50 6.46 -7.83 -4.38
CA VAL A 50 6.96 -9.15 -3.96
C VAL A 50 5.80 -10.07 -3.59
N THR A 51 4.79 -9.56 -2.90
CA THR A 51 3.67 -10.37 -2.39
C THR A 51 2.45 -9.50 -2.07
N GLU A 52 1.27 -10.06 -2.31
CA GLU A 52 -0.01 -9.62 -1.78
C GLU A 52 -0.52 -10.66 -0.78
N SER A 53 -1.04 -10.23 0.38
CA SER A 53 -1.70 -11.12 1.33
C SER A 53 -2.96 -10.48 1.92
N GLN A 54 -4.05 -11.26 1.99
CA GLN A 54 -5.25 -10.90 2.72
C GLN A 54 -5.14 -11.47 4.14
N LEU A 55 -5.12 -10.58 5.13
CA LEU A 55 -5.09 -10.94 6.54
C LEU A 55 -6.51 -10.88 7.10
N ALA A 56 -6.87 -11.88 7.92
CA ALA A 56 -8.07 -11.79 8.74
C ALA A 56 -7.97 -10.54 9.63
N ALA A 57 -9.09 -9.84 9.83
CA ALA A 57 -9.14 -8.61 10.62
C ALA A 57 -8.49 -8.79 12.00
N GLN A 58 -7.27 -8.31 12.16
CA GLN A 58 -6.63 -8.13 13.44
C GLN A 58 -6.22 -6.67 13.48
N ASP A 59 -6.86 -5.90 14.36
CA ASP A 59 -6.69 -4.46 14.51
C ASP A 59 -5.22 -4.12 14.84
N PRO A 60 -4.43 -3.57 13.91
CA PRO A 60 -3.19 -2.91 14.27
C PRO A 60 -3.61 -1.51 14.71
N ALA A 61 -3.58 -1.28 16.03
CA ALA A 61 -3.96 -0.03 16.69
C ALA A 61 -3.67 1.23 15.83
N GLY A 62 -4.72 1.91 15.36
CA GLY A 62 -4.65 3.27 14.82
C GLY A 62 -4.57 3.44 13.29
N SER A 63 -5.02 2.46 12.49
CA SER A 63 -4.65 2.36 11.06
C SER A 63 -5.77 2.59 10.00
N GLY A 64 -6.96 3.07 10.37
CA GLY A 64 -8.12 3.10 9.46
C GLY A 64 -8.44 4.45 8.76
N PRO A 65 -8.97 4.44 7.50
CA PRO A 65 -9.88 5.49 7.02
C PRO A 65 -11.20 5.52 7.83
N PRO A 66 -11.98 6.62 7.82
CA PRO A 66 -13.18 6.75 8.66
C PRO A 66 -14.27 5.74 8.24
N ARG A 67 -14.72 4.93 9.20
CA ARG A 67 -15.87 3.99 9.13
C ARG A 67 -15.92 3.09 7.89
N VAL A 68 -15.24 1.96 7.95
CA VAL A 68 -15.66 0.74 7.24
C VAL A 68 -16.53 -0.08 8.20
N LEU A 69 -17.85 0.20 8.24
CA LEU A 69 -18.81 -0.61 9.00
C LEU A 69 -19.12 -1.89 8.20
N GLY A 70 -18.62 -3.04 8.68
CA GLY A 70 -18.71 -4.36 8.06
C GLY A 70 -17.54 -5.25 8.52
N SER A 71 -17.51 -6.53 8.16
CA SER A 71 -16.32 -7.38 8.37
C SER A 71 -15.16 -6.82 7.54
N GLY A 72 -14.36 -5.95 8.13
CA GLY A 72 -13.20 -5.36 7.46
C GLY A 72 -12.22 -6.45 7.05
N SER A 73 -11.65 -6.36 5.86
CA SER A 73 -10.49 -7.15 5.47
C SER A 73 -9.26 -6.27 5.52
N LEU A 74 -8.14 -6.78 6.02
CA LEU A 74 -6.86 -6.09 5.95
C LEU A 74 -6.08 -6.68 4.77
N THR A 75 -5.71 -5.85 3.80
CA THR A 75 -4.86 -6.28 2.68
C THR A 75 -3.47 -5.69 2.86
N GLU A 76 -2.45 -6.55 2.85
CA GLU A 76 -1.05 -6.16 2.93
C GLU A 76 -0.35 -6.42 1.59
N TYR A 77 0.31 -5.37 1.06
CA TYR A 77 1.20 -5.44 -0.09
C TYR A 77 2.64 -5.23 0.37
N THR A 78 3.55 -6.08 -0.12
CA THR A 78 4.98 -5.95 0.13
C THR A 78 5.70 -5.58 -1.16
N PHE A 79 6.45 -4.48 -1.13
CA PHE A 79 7.30 -4.03 -2.21
C PHE A 79 8.76 -4.05 -1.79
N ARG A 80 9.66 -4.38 -2.72
CA ARG A 80 11.10 -4.30 -2.53
C ARG A 80 11.66 -3.09 -3.27
N ALA A 81 12.46 -2.28 -2.58
CA ALA A 81 13.24 -1.24 -3.21
C ALA A 81 14.41 -1.86 -4.00
N THR A 82 14.47 -1.65 -5.32
CA THR A 82 15.43 -2.36 -6.18
C THR A 82 16.67 -1.52 -6.51
N ARG A 83 16.50 -0.22 -6.77
CA ARG A 83 17.57 0.68 -7.22
C ARG A 83 17.30 2.12 -6.80
N PRO A 84 18.34 2.99 -6.71
CA PRO A 84 18.14 4.39 -6.39
C PRO A 84 17.20 5.11 -7.36
N GLY A 85 16.38 6.01 -6.82
CA GLY A 85 15.41 6.80 -7.56
C GLY A 85 14.16 7.08 -6.74
N LYS A 86 13.12 7.60 -7.41
CA LYS A 86 11.86 8.00 -6.78
C LYS A 86 10.71 7.21 -7.42
N ALA A 87 9.77 6.75 -6.61
CA ALA A 87 8.51 6.14 -7.06
C ALA A 87 7.32 6.74 -6.32
N ASP A 88 6.24 6.96 -7.05
CA ASP A 88 4.92 7.18 -6.47
C ASP A 88 4.29 5.80 -6.22
N LEU A 89 4.14 5.43 -4.95
CA LEU A 89 3.48 4.21 -4.55
C LEU A 89 1.99 4.48 -4.44
N VAL A 90 1.24 4.02 -5.43
CA VAL A 90 -0.21 4.22 -5.55
C VAL A 90 -0.93 2.89 -5.44
N LEU A 91 -1.90 2.81 -4.52
CA LEU A 91 -2.86 1.72 -4.43
C LEU A 91 -4.25 2.31 -4.65
N ARG A 92 -5.04 1.70 -5.52
CA ARG A 92 -6.39 2.16 -5.87
C ARG A 92 -7.43 1.15 -5.40
N TYR A 93 -8.59 1.63 -4.95
CA TYR A 93 -9.64 0.78 -4.39
C TYR A 93 -10.79 0.54 -5.37
N TRP A 94 -10.77 -0.58 -6.09
CA TRP A 94 -11.57 -0.80 -7.30
C TRP A 94 -12.39 -2.10 -7.21
N ARG A 95 -13.45 -2.19 -8.00
CA ARG A 95 -14.31 -3.37 -8.19
C ARG A 95 -14.53 -3.61 -9.68
N GLY A 96 -13.83 -4.59 -10.26
CA GLY A 96 -13.91 -4.86 -11.70
C GLY A 96 -13.45 -3.65 -12.52
N VAL A 97 -14.39 -2.96 -13.17
CA VAL A 97 -14.14 -1.72 -13.94
C VAL A 97 -14.55 -0.44 -13.20
N GLU A 98 -15.15 -0.58 -12.01
CA GLU A 98 -15.62 0.54 -11.20
C GLU A 98 -14.54 0.95 -10.21
N ALA A 99 -14.12 2.21 -10.26
CA ALA A 99 -13.25 2.79 -9.25
C ALA A 99 -14.11 3.40 -8.13
N ALA A 100 -13.73 3.20 -6.87
CA ALA A 100 -14.15 4.12 -5.83
C ALA A 100 -13.33 5.39 -6.03
N GLU A 101 -13.83 6.35 -6.82
CA GLU A 101 -13.05 7.46 -7.39
C GLU A 101 -12.24 8.25 -6.34
N ASP A 102 -12.69 8.26 -5.08
CA ASP A 102 -12.04 8.98 -3.97
C ASP A 102 -11.22 8.12 -2.99
N VAL A 103 -11.18 6.79 -3.15
CA VAL A 103 -10.46 5.89 -2.22
C VAL A 103 -9.13 5.46 -2.84
N ILE A 104 -8.15 6.35 -2.71
CA ILE A 104 -6.79 6.17 -3.21
C ILE A 104 -5.80 6.29 -2.04
N TYR A 105 -4.87 5.35 -1.97
CA TYR A 105 -3.67 5.48 -1.14
C TYR A 105 -2.49 5.87 -2.04
N GLN A 106 -1.81 6.96 -1.69
CA GLN A 106 -0.62 7.40 -2.39
C GLN A 106 0.42 7.86 -1.39
N THR A 107 1.68 7.51 -1.63
CA THR A 107 2.85 8.01 -0.91
C THR A 107 4.05 8.07 -1.86
N VAL A 108 5.04 8.89 -1.53
CA VAL A 108 6.28 8.98 -2.28
C VAL A 108 7.36 8.16 -1.58
N ILE A 109 8.01 7.26 -2.32
CA ILE A 109 9.16 6.51 -1.84
C ILE A 109 10.41 6.98 -2.60
N THR A 110 11.42 7.41 -1.85
CA THR A 110 12.76 7.72 -2.37
C THR A 110 13.73 6.61 -1.97
N VAL A 111 14.26 5.90 -2.95
CA VAL A 111 15.34 4.93 -2.75
C VAL A 111 16.66 5.68 -2.85
N ARG A 112 17.36 5.82 -1.73
CA ARG A 112 18.64 6.54 -1.65
C ARG A 112 19.82 5.62 -1.99
N ASN A 113 20.94 6.21 -2.39
CA ASN A 113 22.18 5.44 -2.48
C ASN A 113 22.62 4.98 -1.07
N PRO A 114 23.22 3.78 -0.91
CA PRO A 114 23.58 3.23 0.39
C PRO A 114 24.47 4.11 1.26
#